data_AF-A0A8S0WSI3-F1
#
_entry.id   AF-A0A8S0WSI3-F1
#
_cell.length_a   1.000
_cell.length_b   1.000
_cell.length_c   1.000
_cell.angle_alpha   90.00
_cell.angle_beta   90.00
_cell.angle_gamma   90.00
#
_symmetry.space_group_name_H-M   'P 1'
#
loop_
_entity.id
_entity.type
_entity.pdbx_description
1 polymer ?
#
loop_
_entity_poly.entity_id
_entity_poly.type
_entity_poly.pdbx_seq_one_letter_code
_entity_poly.pdbx_strand_id
1 'polypeptide(L)'
;MAATGVEHPPHPSSSRRHDSTFDGTRPEEYSSDPPCLERKRNIPLPPLSFDPISLNPLLQYRSGPALMAYHLTEPSSTAVLSRAVKNNPSMTFWKHQAAMTPTNLCSLTIRMEGIDRPIVVRPSGIKGGVVTVGDILEAVHLAVTLGGNRSPKGESCWWWAGLAPCPDERDVWILYTTDNCSW
;
A
#
# COMPACT_ATOMS: atom_id res chain seq x y z
N MET A 1 -60.22 -63.82 -18.37
CA MET A 1 -58.75 -63.99 -18.34
C MET A 1 -58.32 -63.48 -16.97
N ALA A 2 -57.94 -64.33 -16.02
CA ALA A 2 -56.75 -65.20 -15.95
C ALA A 2 -55.46 -64.40 -15.67
N ALA A 3 -54.59 -64.77 -14.73
CA ALA A 3 -54.69 -65.77 -13.64
C ALA A 3 -53.55 -65.57 -12.60
N THR A 4 -53.69 -66.14 -11.39
CA THR A 4 -52.61 -66.47 -10.40
C THR A 4 -51.76 -65.29 -9.84
N GLY A 5 -51.11 -65.34 -8.66
CA GLY A 5 -50.67 -66.46 -7.80
C GLY A 5 -49.24 -66.90 -8.16
N VAL A 6 -48.35 -67.37 -7.29
CA VAL A 6 -48.22 -67.56 -5.81
C VAL A 6 -46.70 -67.32 -5.50
N GLU A 7 -46.11 -67.14 -4.30
CA GLU A 7 -45.90 -68.07 -3.16
C GLU A 7 -44.93 -67.44 -2.11
N HIS A 8 -44.60 -68.12 -1.00
CA HIS A 8 -43.91 -67.57 0.20
C HIS A 8 -43.22 -68.68 1.06
N PRO A 9 -42.70 -68.39 2.28
CA PRO A 9 -41.39 -67.82 2.64
C PRO A 9 -40.19 -68.78 2.32
N PRO A 10 -39.40 -69.49 3.18
CA PRO A 10 -39.23 -69.59 4.66
C PRO A 10 -37.79 -69.20 5.17
N HIS A 11 -37.37 -69.67 6.36
CA HIS A 11 -36.02 -69.52 6.96
C HIS A 11 -35.23 -70.85 7.02
N PRO A 12 -33.91 -70.83 7.32
CA PRO A 12 -33.45 -71.44 8.58
C PRO A 12 -32.32 -70.68 9.31
N SER A 13 -31.94 -71.15 10.52
CA SER A 13 -30.92 -70.53 11.39
C SER A 13 -29.76 -71.49 11.74
N SER A 14 -28.52 -70.99 11.76
CA SER A 14 -27.38 -71.50 12.56
C SER A 14 -26.24 -70.45 12.53
N SER A 15 -25.54 -70.05 13.60
CA SER A 15 -25.12 -70.68 14.87
C SER A 15 -23.67 -71.21 14.85
N ARG A 16 -22.72 -70.31 15.14
CA ARG A 16 -21.39 -70.49 15.78
C ARG A 16 -20.90 -69.06 16.12
N ARG A 17 -20.67 -68.65 17.38
CA ARG A 17 -19.88 -69.17 18.53
C ARG A 17 -18.47 -68.56 18.58
N HIS A 18 -18.09 -68.19 19.80
CA HIS A 18 -16.86 -67.54 20.26
C HIS A 18 -16.73 -66.08 19.79
N ASP A 19 -16.67 -65.06 20.66
CA ASP A 19 -16.06 -64.91 22.00
C ASP A 19 -14.53 -64.67 21.93
N SER A 20 -14.16 -63.39 21.95
CA SER A 20 -12.80 -62.90 22.15
C SER A 20 -12.85 -61.45 22.60
N THR A 21 -12.68 -61.21 23.90
CA THR A 21 -12.40 -59.89 24.45
C THR A 21 -11.18 -59.27 23.76
N PHE A 22 -11.26 -58.00 23.37
CA PHE A 22 -10.09 -57.24 22.94
C PHE A 22 -9.99 -55.97 23.78
N ASP A 23 -8.83 -55.78 24.40
CA ASP A 23 -8.46 -54.61 25.20
C ASP A 23 -7.48 -53.74 24.39
N GLY A 24 -7.46 -52.44 24.68
CA GLY A 24 -6.88 -51.42 23.80
C GLY A 24 -7.83 -51.00 22.66
N THR A 25 -7.77 -49.76 22.16
CA THR A 25 -6.64 -48.82 22.25
C THR A 25 -7.12 -47.41 22.59
N ARG A 26 -6.28 -46.64 23.30
CA ARG A 26 -6.45 -45.18 23.50
C ARG A 26 -6.68 -44.47 22.15
N PRO A 27 -7.64 -43.54 22.03
CA PRO A 27 -7.69 -42.65 20.88
C PRO A 27 -6.41 -41.82 20.81
N GLU A 28 -5.62 -42.00 19.76
CA GLU A 28 -4.58 -41.04 19.40
C GLU A 28 -5.30 -39.76 18.96
N GLU A 29 -5.30 -38.73 19.81
CA GLU A 29 -5.72 -37.40 19.40
C GLU A 29 -4.77 -36.90 18.32
N TYR A 30 -5.23 -36.96 17.06
CA TYR A 30 -4.59 -36.27 15.95
C TYR A 30 -4.63 -34.77 16.21
N SER A 31 -3.60 -34.25 16.89
CA SER A 31 -3.30 -32.82 17.00
C SER A 31 -3.37 -32.23 15.60
N SER A 32 -4.50 -31.57 15.34
CA SER A 32 -4.85 -30.98 14.06
C SER A 32 -4.45 -29.50 14.04
N ASP A 33 -3.43 -29.17 14.84
CA ASP A 33 -2.85 -27.85 14.93
C ASP A 33 -2.18 -27.53 13.57
N PRO A 34 -2.63 -26.49 12.85
CA PRO A 34 -2.06 -26.16 11.56
C PRO A 34 -0.57 -25.83 11.76
N PRO A 35 0.34 -26.35 10.91
CA PRO A 35 1.77 -26.19 11.10
C PRO A 35 2.11 -24.70 11.24
N CYS A 36 2.63 -24.34 12.42
CA CYS A 36 2.78 -22.94 12.82
C CYS A 36 3.62 -22.20 11.78
N LEU A 37 2.96 -21.35 10.98
CA LEU A 37 3.57 -20.73 9.82
C LEU A 37 4.77 -19.90 10.26
N GLU A 38 5.98 -20.37 9.92
CA GLU A 38 7.20 -19.63 10.20
C GLU A 38 7.02 -18.20 9.71
N ARG A 39 7.27 -17.25 10.62
CA ARG A 39 6.99 -15.83 10.43
C ARG A 39 7.95 -15.30 9.37
N LYS A 40 7.57 -15.45 8.09
CA LYS A 40 8.41 -15.21 6.92
C LYS A 40 9.13 -13.88 7.10
N ARG A 41 10.46 -13.94 7.21
CA ARG A 41 11.30 -12.74 7.27
C ARG A 41 10.95 -11.89 6.06
N ASN A 42 10.73 -10.59 6.25
CA ASN A 42 10.45 -9.69 5.15
C ASN A 42 11.62 -9.74 4.16
N ILE A 43 11.41 -10.40 3.02
CA ILE A 43 12.38 -10.43 1.93
C ILE A 43 12.34 -9.02 1.32
N PRO A 44 13.47 -8.29 1.27
CA PRO A 44 13.49 -6.98 0.63
C PRO A 44 13.10 -7.14 -0.84
N LEU A 45 12.19 -6.29 -1.31
CA LEU A 45 11.80 -6.29 -2.72
C LEU A 45 13.00 -5.92 -3.61
N PRO A 46 13.06 -6.43 -4.85
CA PRO A 46 13.99 -5.92 -5.84
C PRO A 46 13.82 -4.39 -6.00
N PRO A 47 14.91 -3.63 -6.16
CA PRO A 47 14.83 -2.19 -6.32
C PRO A 47 14.12 -1.80 -7.62
N LEU A 48 13.41 -0.67 -7.61
CA LEU A 48 12.70 -0.12 -8.77
C LEU A 48 13.66 0.37 -9.87
N SER A 49 14.89 0.73 -9.48
CA SER A 49 15.97 1.13 -10.37
C SER A 49 17.33 0.70 -9.81
N PHE A 50 18.25 0.28 -10.67
CA PHE A 50 19.66 0.13 -10.29
C PHE A 50 20.37 1.48 -10.21
N ASP A 51 20.02 2.43 -11.09
CA ASP A 51 20.49 3.81 -11.08
C ASP A 51 19.88 4.63 -9.93
N PRO A 52 20.61 5.61 -9.36
CA PRO A 52 20.10 6.48 -8.31
C PRO A 52 18.87 7.29 -8.74
N ILE A 53 17.78 7.20 -7.97
CA ILE A 53 16.53 7.91 -8.25
C ILE A 53 16.61 9.34 -7.68
N SER A 54 16.63 10.33 -8.57
CA SER A 54 16.63 11.75 -8.23
C SER A 54 15.22 12.34 -8.37
N LEU A 55 14.73 13.04 -7.34
CA LEU A 55 13.46 13.75 -7.39
C LEU A 55 13.57 15.10 -8.12
N ASN A 56 12.47 15.56 -8.71
CA ASN A 56 12.31 16.93 -9.18
C ASN A 56 12.63 17.93 -8.04
N PRO A 57 13.48 18.96 -8.25
CA PRO A 57 13.85 19.92 -7.20
C PRO A 57 12.68 20.66 -6.53
N LEU A 58 11.50 20.74 -7.17
CA LEU A 58 10.28 21.29 -6.59
C LEU A 58 9.69 20.41 -5.46
N LEU A 59 9.94 19.09 -5.54
CA LEU A 59 9.47 18.10 -4.58
C LEU A 59 10.47 17.85 -3.45
N GLN A 60 11.76 18.14 -3.64
CA GLN A 60 12.81 17.83 -2.66
C GLN A 60 12.64 18.63 -1.35
N TYR A 61 12.77 17.96 -0.21
CA TYR A 61 12.92 18.60 1.10
C TYR A 61 14.22 19.39 1.17
N ARG A 62 14.18 20.59 1.77
CA ARG A 62 15.33 21.49 1.92
C ARG A 62 15.25 22.22 3.26
N SER A 63 16.37 22.40 3.94
CA SER A 63 16.47 23.12 5.24
C SER A 63 16.40 24.65 5.09
N GLY A 64 15.42 25.15 4.34
CA GLY A 64 15.20 26.57 4.04
C GLY A 64 13.78 26.78 3.50
N PRO A 65 13.44 27.94 2.93
CA PRO A 65 12.14 28.13 2.31
C PRO A 65 11.93 27.12 1.18
N ALA A 66 10.88 26.30 1.29
CA ALA A 66 10.52 25.35 0.26
C ALA A 66 10.10 26.07 -1.04
N LEU A 67 10.19 25.39 -2.18
CA LEU A 67 10.01 26.05 -3.48
C LEU A 67 8.54 26.27 -3.89
N MET A 68 7.63 25.58 -3.20
CA MET A 68 6.20 25.48 -3.52
C MET A 68 5.38 25.57 -2.21
N ALA A 69 4.47 26.54 -2.12
CA ALA A 69 3.49 26.61 -1.05
C ALA A 69 2.30 25.72 -1.41
N TYR A 70 1.96 24.78 -0.52
CA TYR A 70 0.84 23.87 -0.70
C TYR A 70 0.36 23.35 0.66
N HIS A 71 -0.96 23.40 0.89
CA HIS A 71 -1.60 22.85 2.08
C HIS A 71 -2.27 21.52 1.71
N LEU A 72 -1.91 20.42 2.38
CA LEU A 72 -2.23 19.06 1.90
C LEU A 72 -3.72 18.69 1.97
N THR A 73 -4.52 19.40 2.77
CA THR A 73 -5.99 19.24 2.80
C THR A 73 -6.67 19.92 1.61
N GLU A 74 -5.98 20.81 0.90
CA GLU A 74 -6.51 21.50 -0.28
C GLU A 74 -6.22 20.72 -1.56
N PRO A 75 -7.05 20.82 -2.60
CA PRO A 75 -6.80 20.16 -3.87
C PRO A 75 -5.46 20.57 -4.49
N SER A 76 -4.81 19.65 -5.22
CA SER A 76 -3.51 19.86 -5.87
C SER A 76 -3.46 21.06 -6.83
N SER A 77 -4.61 21.56 -7.27
CA SER A 77 -4.75 22.79 -8.05
C SER A 77 -4.28 24.04 -7.28
N THR A 78 -4.47 24.10 -5.97
CA THR A 78 -4.15 25.26 -5.10
C THR A 78 -2.65 25.48 -4.90
N ALA A 79 -1.83 24.43 -5.07
CA ALA A 79 -0.39 24.51 -4.93
C ALA A 79 0.21 25.60 -5.83
N VAL A 80 1.02 26.50 -5.28
CA VAL A 80 1.67 27.62 -5.97
C VAL A 80 3.19 27.60 -5.81
N LEU A 81 3.91 28.04 -6.84
CA LEU A 81 5.36 28.24 -6.75
C LEU A 81 5.70 29.57 -6.09
N SER A 82 6.75 29.54 -5.27
CA SER A 82 7.41 30.73 -4.71
C SER A 82 7.78 31.73 -5.82
N ARG A 83 7.75 33.04 -5.50
CA ARG A 83 7.94 34.12 -6.49
C ARG A 83 9.27 34.02 -7.26
N ALA A 84 10.33 33.58 -6.58
CA ALA A 84 11.65 33.38 -7.19
C ALA A 84 11.66 32.29 -8.28
N VAL A 85 10.88 31.21 -8.11
CA VAL A 85 10.80 30.10 -9.06
C VAL A 85 9.75 30.37 -10.14
N LYS A 86 8.62 31.00 -9.77
CA LYS A 86 7.51 31.32 -10.68
C LYS A 86 7.90 32.20 -11.88
N ASN A 87 8.94 33.03 -11.72
CA ASN A 87 9.44 33.90 -12.80
C ASN A 87 10.25 33.15 -13.87
N ASN A 88 10.57 31.85 -13.69
CA ASN A 88 11.29 31.07 -14.69
C ASN A 88 10.30 30.48 -15.73
N PRO A 89 10.42 30.78 -17.04
CA PRO A 89 9.47 30.32 -18.05
C PRO A 89 9.37 28.79 -18.18
N SER A 90 10.42 28.03 -17.81
CA SER A 90 10.37 26.55 -17.79
C SER A 90 9.39 25.99 -16.75
N MET A 91 8.97 26.81 -15.78
CA MET A 91 8.05 26.45 -14.72
C MET A 91 6.58 26.71 -15.09
N THR A 92 6.27 27.21 -16.29
CA THR A 92 4.89 27.46 -16.75
C THR A 92 3.97 26.23 -16.61
N PHE A 93 4.50 25.03 -16.86
CA PHE A 93 3.78 23.76 -16.78
C PHE A 93 4.33 22.83 -15.69
N TRP A 94 4.87 23.39 -14.60
CA TRP A 94 5.62 22.65 -13.57
C TRP A 94 4.92 21.39 -13.02
N LYS A 95 3.59 21.40 -12.85
CA LYS A 95 2.81 20.22 -12.41
C LYS A 95 2.90 19.04 -13.38
N HIS A 96 3.16 19.28 -14.67
CA HIS A 96 3.33 18.26 -15.70
C HIS A 96 4.79 17.82 -15.91
N GLN A 97 5.76 18.40 -15.19
CA GLN A 97 7.13 17.91 -15.20
C GLN A 97 7.20 16.54 -14.53
N ALA A 98 8.14 15.69 -14.94
CA ALA A 98 8.41 14.43 -14.26
C ALA A 98 8.78 14.68 -12.78
N ALA A 99 8.26 13.83 -11.89
CA ALA A 99 8.60 13.82 -10.47
C ALA A 99 9.96 13.17 -10.18
N MET A 100 10.43 12.30 -11.07
CA MET A 100 11.65 11.49 -10.93
C MET A 100 12.54 11.56 -12.17
N THR A 101 13.83 11.34 -11.96
CA THR A 101 14.82 10.93 -12.96
C THR A 101 15.54 9.68 -12.42
N PRO A 102 15.64 8.57 -13.17
CA PRO A 102 15.15 8.40 -14.54
C PRO A 102 13.61 8.33 -14.64
N THR A 103 13.06 8.56 -15.82
CA THR A 103 11.61 8.76 -16.03
C THR A 103 10.82 7.46 -16.28
N ASN A 104 11.49 6.32 -16.41
CA ASN A 104 10.88 4.99 -16.58
C ASN A 104 10.25 4.40 -15.30
N LEU A 105 10.19 5.19 -14.22
CA LEU A 105 9.66 4.78 -12.92
C LEU A 105 8.15 5.01 -12.87
N CYS A 106 7.39 3.93 -13.07
CA CYS A 106 5.92 3.93 -13.11
C CYS A 106 5.23 4.05 -11.74
N SER A 107 5.97 4.25 -10.64
CA SER A 107 5.41 4.44 -9.30
C SER A 107 6.39 5.10 -8.33
N LEU A 108 5.87 5.83 -7.34
CA LEU A 108 6.62 6.38 -6.20
C LEU A 108 5.91 5.98 -4.90
N THR A 109 6.65 5.52 -3.89
CA THR A 109 6.09 5.22 -2.55
C THR A 109 6.44 6.32 -1.56
N ILE A 110 5.42 6.98 -0.99
CA ILE A 110 5.59 8.00 0.04
C ILE A 110 5.08 7.48 1.39
N ARG A 111 5.84 7.71 2.46
CA ARG A 111 5.40 7.61 3.86
C ARG A 111 5.25 9.01 4.43
N MET A 112 4.26 9.21 5.30
CA MET A 112 3.96 10.50 5.91
C MET A 112 3.60 10.33 7.39
N GLU A 113 4.05 11.24 8.24
CA GLU A 113 3.66 11.27 9.65
C GLU A 113 2.15 11.51 9.77
N GLY A 114 1.43 10.67 10.54
CA GLY A 114 -0.03 10.74 10.67
C GLY A 114 -0.83 9.95 9.61
N ILE A 115 -0.18 9.31 8.63
CA ILE A 115 -0.84 8.40 7.68
C ILE A 115 -0.19 7.01 7.76
N ASP A 116 -0.86 6.06 8.43
CA ASP A 116 -0.34 4.70 8.68
C ASP A 116 -0.12 3.87 7.40
N ARG A 117 -0.79 4.24 6.30
CA ARG A 117 -0.76 3.48 5.02
C ARG A 117 0.17 4.18 4.02
N PRO A 118 1.13 3.47 3.40
CA PRO A 118 2.02 4.08 2.41
C PRO A 118 1.24 4.54 1.18
N ILE A 119 1.55 5.75 0.72
CA ILE A 119 0.92 6.42 -0.42
C ILE A 119 1.67 5.97 -1.68
N VAL A 120 1.08 5.03 -2.43
CA VAL A 120 1.67 4.52 -3.68
C VAL A 120 1.15 5.33 -4.85
N VAL A 121 1.91 6.35 -5.24
CA VAL A 121 1.62 7.20 -6.40
C VAL A 121 1.86 6.43 -7.70
N ARG A 122 0.98 6.64 -8.68
CA ARG A 122 1.08 6.14 -10.05
C ARG A 122 0.74 7.28 -11.02
N PRO A 123 1.16 7.22 -12.29
CA PRO A 123 0.75 8.18 -13.30
C PRO A 123 -0.78 8.13 -13.49
N SER A 124 -1.46 9.27 -13.30
CA SER A 124 -2.87 9.44 -13.67
C SER A 124 -3.05 9.66 -15.17
N GLY A 125 -2.02 10.25 -15.81
CA GLY A 125 -2.07 10.67 -17.21
C GLY A 125 -1.92 9.53 -18.22
N ILE A 126 -2.84 9.47 -19.17
CA ILE A 126 -2.81 8.54 -20.33
C ILE A 126 -1.53 8.70 -21.18
N LYS A 127 -0.84 9.86 -21.10
CA LYS A 127 0.33 10.18 -21.92
C LYS A 127 1.65 9.81 -21.22
N GLY A 128 2.19 8.65 -21.56
CA GLY A 128 3.61 8.32 -21.38
C GLY A 128 3.99 7.54 -20.12
N GLY A 129 3.09 7.35 -19.15
CA GLY A 129 3.36 6.49 -17.98
C GLY A 129 4.43 7.02 -17.01
N VAL A 130 4.80 8.30 -17.12
CA VAL A 130 5.75 8.97 -16.22
C VAL A 130 4.99 9.58 -15.05
N VAL A 131 5.43 9.34 -13.82
CA VAL A 131 4.88 10.03 -12.64
C VAL A 131 5.29 11.51 -12.70
N THR A 132 4.31 12.40 -12.72
CA THR A 132 4.48 13.86 -12.75
C THR A 132 4.41 14.47 -11.35
N VAL A 133 4.87 15.72 -11.21
CA VAL A 133 4.74 16.49 -9.96
C VAL A 133 3.27 16.60 -9.54
N GLY A 134 2.33 16.74 -10.49
CA GLY A 134 0.89 16.80 -10.23
C GLY A 134 0.35 15.51 -9.60
N ASP A 135 0.76 14.34 -10.13
CA ASP A 135 0.37 13.03 -9.59
C ASP A 135 0.76 12.88 -8.12
N ILE A 136 1.94 13.40 -7.73
CA ILE A 136 2.41 13.40 -6.34
C ILE A 136 1.45 14.19 -5.44
N LEU A 137 1.13 15.43 -5.83
CA LEU A 137 0.31 16.33 -5.02
C LEU A 137 -1.14 15.83 -4.89
N GLU A 138 -1.68 15.24 -5.95
CA GLU A 138 -3.03 14.66 -5.97
C GLU A 138 -3.10 13.38 -5.13
N ALA A 139 -2.15 12.44 -5.29
CA ALA A 139 -2.13 11.22 -4.49
C ALA A 139 -1.92 11.50 -2.99
N VAL A 140 -1.13 12.51 -2.63
CA VAL A 140 -1.00 12.97 -1.23
C VAL A 140 -2.30 13.60 -0.72
N HIS A 141 -2.96 14.47 -1.49
CA HIS A 141 -4.24 15.07 -1.12
C HIS A 141 -5.32 14.00 -0.88
N LEU A 142 -5.43 13.02 -1.79
CA LEU A 142 -6.35 11.90 -1.64
C LEU A 142 -6.01 11.04 -0.41
N ALA A 143 -4.73 10.80 -0.12
CA ALA A 143 -4.32 10.05 1.06
C ALA A 143 -4.62 10.78 2.38
N VAL A 144 -4.45 12.11 2.44
CA VAL A 144 -4.85 12.93 3.61
C VAL A 144 -6.37 12.88 3.79
N THR A 145 -7.12 13.10 2.71
CA THR A 145 -8.60 13.14 2.71
C THR A 145 -9.22 11.80 3.09
N LEU A 146 -8.64 10.68 2.64
CA LEU A 146 -9.08 9.32 2.97
C LEU A 146 -8.48 8.79 4.29
N GLY A 147 -7.37 9.36 4.77
CA GLY A 147 -6.66 8.93 5.99
C GLY A 147 -7.30 9.41 7.29
N GLY A 148 -7.99 10.56 7.26
CA GLY A 148 -8.92 10.98 8.31
C GLY A 148 -8.30 11.65 9.54
N ASN A 149 -7.96 12.95 9.40
CA ASN A 149 -7.89 13.96 10.47
C ASN A 149 -7.06 13.68 11.75
N ARG A 150 -6.21 12.67 11.78
CA ARG A 150 -5.21 12.51 12.86
C ARG A 150 -3.96 13.32 12.54
N SER A 151 -3.92 14.59 12.95
CA SER A 151 -2.66 15.32 12.95
C SER A 151 -1.66 14.58 13.86
N PRO A 152 -0.44 14.29 13.39
CA PRO A 152 0.56 13.60 14.21
C PRO A 152 1.04 14.45 15.40
N LYS A 153 0.78 15.76 15.41
CA LYS A 153 1.28 16.71 16.41
C LYS A 153 0.20 17.57 17.07
N GLY A 154 -1.05 17.10 17.05
CA GLY A 154 -2.21 17.74 17.72
C GLY A 154 -2.74 19.00 17.02
N GLU A 155 -1.86 19.84 16.49
CA GLU A 155 -2.18 21.05 15.73
C GLU A 155 -1.87 20.87 14.22
N SER A 156 -2.34 21.79 13.38
CA SER A 156 -2.56 21.57 11.94
C SER A 156 -1.33 21.75 11.04
N CYS A 157 -0.25 21.01 11.30
CA CYS A 157 0.98 21.01 10.48
C CYS A 157 0.81 20.28 9.14
N TRP A 158 -0.05 20.81 8.26
CA TRP A 158 -0.36 20.24 6.92
C TRP A 158 0.18 21.08 5.75
N TRP A 159 1.20 21.93 5.96
CA TRP A 159 1.92 22.56 4.84
C TRP A 159 3.03 21.65 4.31
N TRP A 160 3.19 21.60 2.98
CA TRP A 160 4.26 20.87 2.30
C TRP A 160 5.64 21.46 2.63
N ALA A 161 6.55 20.65 3.19
CA ALA A 161 7.97 21.00 3.32
C ALA A 161 8.88 20.23 2.34
N GLY A 162 8.45 19.05 1.87
CA GLY A 162 9.09 18.29 0.79
C GLY A 162 9.36 16.82 1.10
N LEU A 163 9.83 16.11 0.09
CA LEU A 163 10.21 14.70 0.12
C LEU A 163 11.72 14.54 0.32
N ALA A 164 12.12 13.69 1.27
CA ALA A 164 13.48 13.16 1.38
C ALA A 164 13.46 11.63 1.18
N PRO A 165 14.57 10.98 0.76
CA PRO A 165 14.63 9.52 0.76
C PRO A 165 14.48 8.97 2.19
N CYS A 166 13.85 7.81 2.32
CA CYS A 166 13.82 7.06 3.57
C CYS A 166 15.22 6.48 3.87
N PRO A 167 15.74 6.56 5.11
CA PRO A 167 17.06 6.00 5.44
C PRO A 167 17.05 4.46 5.49
N ASP A 168 15.93 3.85 5.88
CA ASP A 168 15.81 2.40 6.11
C ASP A 168 15.20 1.63 4.93
N GLU A 169 14.47 2.32 4.04
CA GLU A 169 13.75 1.71 2.91
C GLU A 169 14.20 2.33 1.58
N ARG A 170 14.83 1.52 0.72
CA ARG A 170 15.18 1.91 -0.65
C ARG A 170 13.91 2.14 -1.49
N ASP A 171 13.95 3.15 -2.35
CA ASP A 171 12.88 3.56 -3.26
C ASP A 171 11.55 3.92 -2.54
N VAL A 172 11.69 4.45 -1.30
CA VAL A 172 10.62 5.03 -0.48
C VAL A 172 11.05 6.45 -0.05
N TRP A 173 10.10 7.38 -0.01
CA TRP A 173 10.32 8.76 0.38
C TRP A 173 9.48 9.16 1.59
N ILE A 174 10.04 10.00 2.46
CA ILE A 174 9.36 10.58 3.62
C ILE A 174 8.88 11.99 3.25
N LEU A 175 7.58 12.23 3.35
CA LEU A 175 7.00 13.56 3.24
C LEU A 175 7.07 14.29 4.58
N TYR A 176 7.84 15.37 4.59
CA TYR A 176 7.90 16.33 5.69
C TYR A 176 6.82 17.39 5.51
N THR A 177 6.19 17.76 6.62
CA THR A 177 5.29 18.90 6.71
C THR A 177 5.79 19.94 7.70
N THR A 178 5.20 21.14 7.62
CA THR A 178 5.47 22.26 8.52
C THR A 178 4.16 22.90 8.99
N ASP A 179 4.25 23.53 10.14
CA ASP A 179 3.40 24.56 10.72
C ASP A 179 3.42 25.90 9.94
N ASN A 180 4.47 26.16 9.17
CA ASN A 180 4.81 27.50 8.73
C ASN A 180 3.93 28.02 7.57
N CYS A 181 2.90 28.79 7.92
CA CYS A 181 2.07 29.57 7.01
C CYS A 181 2.81 30.78 6.36
N SER A 182 4.07 31.06 6.70
CA SER A 182 4.80 32.26 6.25
C SER A 182 5.40 32.08 4.85
N TRP A 183 4.75 32.63 3.83
CA TRP A 183 5.06 32.45 2.40
C TRP A 183 5.04 33.75 1.58
#